data_AF-A0A3D5ZRZ7-F1
#
_entry.id   AF-A0A3D5ZRZ7-F1
#
_cell.length_a   1.000
_cell.length_b   1.000
_cell.length_c   1.000
_cell.angle_alpha   90.00
_cell.angle_beta   90.00
_cell.angle_gamma   90.00
#
_symmetry.space_group_name_H-M   'P 1'
#
loop_
_entity.id
_entity.type
_entity.pdbx_description
1 polymer ?
#
loop_
_entity_poly.entity_id
_entity_poly.type
_entity_poly.pdbx_seq_one_letter_code
_entity_poly.pdbx_strand_id
1 'polypeptide(L)'
;SAFAFTACKGNKDDDKTAYVSLDINPEVELVVDKNNNVVSVRGENEDGQVLLYEEAGIKGESVDKAVEKITELAIKYGYLDENNKVVDTIVTSGNEKFEKEVLGKVEASVTVAGENFGLNVKTDLEGAYSLLRKYEEVKAENPDNKDIQKMSVAKFKLALSVSETGDITFEAAVKMDEKELIKTLTVSTKEVQEFATKAYNEAKTKAFAAYDKVTELAAYGVYTEYGIQKTIKTLDPLYAYNASMFQLYASASKSVEAIAKVADLYTDACAQPLTEEQIAKVVAILGLENSDPIKNSDGTVTIDSIEAYADKVFKNSEAGQELEAKKAALTKALNDYESAIKAQVEKLKEEYKPQIEAAVCAINDMVTVIEASLPESVKTMLDNSINELKETVEDLKAMTEDGTVTVEELYGYSDKLQKKADKYLTALKGPLTEDELKEIETRKEKVISKMTSAKTELNNALTKAETEARAYLESLKNTRIEINGEITVNN
;
A
#
# COMPACT_ATOMS: atom_id res chain seq x y z
N SER A 1 -6.65 37.19 19.54
CA SER A 1 -8.11 37.05 19.70
C SER A 1 -8.49 35.61 19.51
N ALA A 2 -9.03 34.98 20.56
CA ALA A 2 -9.45 33.59 20.55
C ALA A 2 -10.67 33.41 19.63
N PHE A 3 -10.56 32.57 18.61
CA PHE A 3 -11.70 32.11 17.84
C PHE A 3 -12.34 30.95 18.59
N ALA A 4 -13.49 31.21 19.19
CA ALA A 4 -14.38 30.19 19.72
C ALA A 4 -15.01 29.43 18.54
N PHE A 5 -14.73 28.13 18.43
CA PHE A 5 -15.49 27.24 17.57
C PHE A 5 -16.86 27.01 18.21
N THR A 6 -17.86 27.74 17.73
CA THR A 6 -19.26 27.42 17.98
C THR A 6 -19.55 26.09 17.29
N ALA A 7 -19.75 25.03 18.07
CA ALA A 7 -20.20 23.74 17.58
C ALA A 7 -21.60 23.89 16.96
N CYS A 8 -21.67 24.05 15.64
CA CYS A 8 -22.88 23.77 14.90
C CYS A 8 -23.17 22.28 15.07
N LYS A 9 -24.32 21.95 15.68
CA LYS A 9 -24.90 20.61 15.62
C LYS A 9 -25.17 20.30 14.14
N GLY A 10 -24.21 19.66 13.48
CA GLY A 10 -24.41 19.05 12.17
C GLY A 10 -25.57 18.07 12.25
N ASN A 11 -26.48 18.17 11.29
CA ASN A 11 -27.60 17.26 11.18
C ASN A 11 -27.03 15.85 10.97
N LYS A 12 -27.43 14.85 11.76
CA LYS A 12 -26.88 13.48 11.71
C LYS A 12 -27.03 12.78 10.35
N ASP A 13 -27.78 13.38 9.43
CA ASP A 13 -28.04 12.90 8.07
C ASP A 13 -27.09 13.46 6.99
N ASP A 14 -26.26 14.47 7.28
CA ASP A 14 -25.46 15.14 6.22
C ASP A 14 -24.17 14.41 5.81
N ASP A 15 -23.76 13.38 6.56
CA ASP A 15 -22.48 12.63 6.42
C ASP A 15 -22.69 11.12 6.14
N LYS A 16 -23.78 10.73 5.47
CA LYS A 16 -23.97 9.31 5.10
C LYS A 16 -23.09 8.95 3.91
N THR A 17 -22.31 7.89 4.07
CA THR A 17 -21.54 7.26 3.00
C THR A 17 -21.61 5.75 3.18
N ALA A 18 -21.44 5.00 2.10
CA ALA A 18 -21.32 3.55 2.12
C ALA A 18 -20.15 3.10 1.26
N TYR A 19 -19.49 2.03 1.69
CA TYR A 19 -18.55 1.26 0.89
C TYR A 19 -19.30 0.07 0.27
N VAL A 20 -18.99 -0.22 -0.98
CA VAL A 20 -19.48 -1.39 -1.72
C VAL A 20 -18.27 -2.09 -2.33
N SER A 21 -18.10 -3.39 -2.08
CA SER A 21 -17.21 -4.26 -2.86
C SER A 21 -18.04 -5.30 -3.62
N LEU A 22 -17.65 -5.50 -4.88
CA LEU A 22 -18.20 -6.50 -5.79
C LEU A 22 -17.05 -7.41 -6.21
N ASP A 23 -17.05 -8.64 -5.73
CA ASP A 23 -16.13 -9.69 -6.16
C ASP A 23 -16.86 -10.64 -7.12
N ILE A 24 -16.55 -10.41 -8.39
CA ILE A 24 -16.85 -11.29 -9.50
C ILE A 24 -15.63 -12.18 -9.81
N ASN A 25 -14.44 -11.77 -9.34
CA ASN A 25 -13.12 -12.02 -9.88
C ASN A 25 -13.09 -11.64 -11.37
N PRO A 26 -13.36 -10.35 -11.67
CA PRO A 26 -12.78 -9.11 -11.14
C PRO A 26 -13.28 -8.62 -9.76
N GLU A 27 -12.45 -7.89 -9.00
CA GLU A 27 -12.89 -7.17 -7.79
C GLU A 27 -12.96 -5.64 -8.01
N VAL A 28 -14.12 -5.05 -7.69
CA VAL A 28 -14.40 -3.61 -7.84
C VAL A 28 -14.94 -3.01 -6.55
N GLU A 29 -14.40 -1.85 -6.16
CA GLU A 29 -14.79 -1.10 -4.97
C GLU A 29 -15.42 0.24 -5.33
N LEU A 30 -16.51 0.59 -4.65
CA LEU A 30 -17.20 1.87 -4.77
C LEU A 30 -17.33 2.55 -3.41
N VAL A 31 -17.24 3.88 -3.42
CA VAL A 31 -17.76 4.70 -2.32
C VAL A 31 -18.98 5.46 -2.81
N VAL A 32 -20.06 5.34 -2.06
CA VAL A 32 -21.38 5.91 -2.37
C VAL A 32 -21.70 7.02 -1.38
N ASP A 33 -22.09 8.19 -1.86
CA ASP A 33 -22.51 9.32 -1.02
C ASP A 33 -23.97 9.23 -0.59
N LYS A 34 -24.41 10.16 0.26
CA LYS A 34 -25.79 10.23 0.78
C LYS A 34 -26.89 10.34 -0.28
N ASN A 35 -26.56 10.75 -1.50
CA ASN A 35 -27.51 10.85 -2.61
C ASN A 35 -27.55 9.56 -3.44
N ASN A 36 -26.85 8.52 -2.98
CA ASN A 36 -26.61 7.27 -3.69
C ASN A 36 -25.71 7.42 -4.93
N ASN A 37 -24.91 8.47 -5.03
CA ASN A 37 -24.00 8.65 -6.16
C ASN A 37 -22.62 8.07 -5.82
N VAL A 38 -22.00 7.44 -6.81
CA VAL A 38 -20.63 6.92 -6.70
C VAL A 38 -19.65 8.09 -6.71
N VAL A 39 -18.94 8.30 -5.61
CA VAL A 39 -17.92 9.36 -5.47
C VAL A 39 -16.49 8.82 -5.64
N SER A 40 -16.31 7.50 -5.56
CA SER A 40 -15.05 6.80 -5.82
C SER A 40 -15.35 5.45 -6.46
N VAL A 41 -14.51 5.03 -7.40
CA VAL A 41 -14.48 3.68 -8.01
C VAL A 41 -13.02 3.27 -8.17
N ARG A 42 -12.71 2.00 -7.89
CA ARG A 42 -11.38 1.40 -8.08
C ARG A 42 -11.54 -0.07 -8.45
N GLY A 43 -10.68 -0.55 -9.36
CA GLY A 43 -10.43 -1.97 -9.56
C GLY A 43 -9.43 -2.41 -8.50
N GLU A 44 -9.84 -3.30 -7.61
CA GLU A 44 -9.01 -3.72 -6.47
C GLU A 44 -7.89 -4.65 -6.95
N ASN A 45 -8.24 -5.63 -7.78
CA ASN A 45 -7.31 -6.55 -8.42
C ASN A 45 -7.09 -6.21 -9.91
N GLU A 46 -6.14 -6.90 -10.56
CA GLU A 46 -5.79 -6.67 -11.97
C GLU A 46 -6.98 -6.83 -12.92
N ASP A 47 -7.75 -7.90 -12.76
CA ASP A 47 -8.96 -8.14 -13.55
C ASP A 47 -10.00 -7.01 -13.35
N GLY A 48 -10.06 -6.41 -12.14
CA GLY A 48 -10.88 -5.23 -11.80
C GLY A 48 -10.41 -3.97 -12.51
N GLN A 49 -9.10 -3.77 -12.61
CA GLN A 49 -8.52 -2.67 -13.38
C GLN A 49 -8.82 -2.83 -14.87
N VAL A 50 -8.67 -4.05 -15.41
CA VAL A 50 -9.02 -4.37 -16.81
C VAL A 50 -10.50 -4.11 -17.09
N LEU A 51 -11.39 -4.53 -16.18
CA LEU A 51 -12.84 -4.34 -16.29
C LEU A 51 -13.22 -2.86 -16.41
N LEU A 52 -12.53 -1.99 -15.65
CA LEU A 52 -12.83 -0.56 -15.56
C LEU A 52 -12.01 0.32 -16.52
N TYR A 53 -10.97 -0.23 -17.14
CA TYR A 53 -10.03 0.55 -17.95
C TYR A 53 -10.75 1.25 -19.11
N GLU A 54 -10.63 2.57 -19.19
CA GLU A 54 -11.31 3.45 -20.16
C GLU A 54 -12.86 3.40 -20.15
N GLU A 55 -13.47 2.93 -19.06
CA GLU A 55 -14.92 2.91 -18.91
C GLU A 55 -15.47 4.19 -18.24
N ALA A 56 -16.35 4.90 -18.94
CA ALA A 56 -17.03 6.09 -18.42
C ALA A 56 -18.37 5.77 -17.73
N GLY A 57 -18.97 6.72 -17.01
CA GLY A 57 -20.35 6.57 -16.50
C GLY A 57 -20.50 5.63 -15.30
N ILE A 58 -19.44 5.47 -14.51
CA ILE A 58 -19.48 4.77 -13.21
C ILE A 58 -19.35 5.79 -12.09
N LYS A 59 -18.25 6.55 -12.06
CA LYS A 59 -18.07 7.67 -11.12
C LYS A 59 -19.02 8.82 -11.45
N GLY A 60 -19.69 9.35 -10.42
CA GLY A 60 -20.68 10.43 -10.51
C GLY A 60 -22.10 9.95 -10.82
N GLU A 61 -22.27 8.68 -11.17
CA GLU A 61 -23.56 8.05 -11.46
C GLU A 61 -24.20 7.47 -10.20
N SER A 62 -25.50 7.19 -10.23
CA SER A 62 -26.17 6.49 -9.12
C SER A 62 -25.66 5.05 -8.96
N VAL A 63 -25.60 4.55 -7.72
CA VAL A 63 -25.05 3.21 -7.40
C VAL A 63 -25.76 2.10 -8.17
N ASP A 64 -27.07 2.21 -8.37
CA ASP A 64 -27.85 1.25 -9.13
C ASP A 64 -27.38 1.16 -10.59
N LYS A 65 -27.15 2.30 -11.24
CA LYS A 65 -26.69 2.36 -12.63
C LYS A 65 -25.22 1.98 -12.77
N ALA A 66 -24.39 2.37 -11.81
CA ALA A 66 -22.98 1.99 -11.76
C ALA A 66 -22.81 0.46 -11.61
N VAL A 67 -23.52 -0.17 -10.68
CA VAL A 67 -23.48 -1.61 -10.44
C VAL A 67 -24.04 -2.39 -11.63
N GLU A 68 -25.13 -1.93 -12.22
CA GLU A 68 -25.69 -2.50 -13.45
C GLU A 68 -24.61 -2.50 -14.55
N LYS A 69 -23.99 -1.34 -14.81
CA LYS A 69 -22.91 -1.23 -15.81
C LYS A 69 -21.71 -2.13 -15.52
N ILE A 70 -21.23 -2.20 -14.28
CA ILE A 70 -20.10 -3.06 -13.89
C ILE A 70 -20.43 -4.53 -14.15
N THR A 71 -21.64 -4.96 -13.77
CA THR A 71 -22.09 -6.33 -13.96
C THR A 71 -22.24 -6.67 -15.45
N GLU A 72 -22.80 -5.76 -16.26
CA GLU A 72 -22.89 -5.94 -17.71
C GLU A 72 -21.51 -6.02 -18.39
N LEU A 73 -20.55 -5.20 -17.97
CA LEU A 73 -19.18 -5.28 -18.46
C LEU A 73 -18.54 -6.62 -18.10
N ALA A 74 -18.79 -7.11 -16.88
CA ALA A 74 -18.28 -8.41 -16.44
C ALA A 74 -18.84 -9.56 -17.28
N ILE A 75 -20.11 -9.49 -17.67
CA ILE A 75 -20.72 -10.44 -18.62
C ILE A 75 -20.07 -10.32 -20.00
N LYS A 76 -19.95 -9.09 -20.54
CA LYS A 76 -19.37 -8.84 -21.86
C LYS A 76 -17.92 -9.31 -21.98
N TYR A 77 -17.13 -9.20 -20.91
CA TYR A 77 -15.73 -9.61 -20.90
C TYR A 77 -15.53 -11.06 -20.43
N GLY A 78 -16.62 -11.82 -20.23
CA GLY A 78 -16.57 -13.26 -19.95
C GLY A 78 -16.15 -13.60 -18.53
N TYR A 79 -16.27 -12.64 -17.62
CA TYR A 79 -16.07 -12.87 -16.20
C TYR A 79 -17.31 -13.50 -15.56
N LEU A 80 -18.51 -13.04 -15.94
CA LEU A 80 -19.78 -13.68 -15.62
C LEU A 80 -20.33 -14.42 -16.83
N ASP A 81 -20.76 -15.66 -16.63
CA ASP A 81 -21.29 -16.53 -17.68
C ASP A 81 -22.24 -17.60 -17.07
N GLU A 82 -22.54 -18.65 -17.84
CA GLU A 82 -23.41 -19.74 -17.37
C GLU A 82 -22.81 -20.56 -16.20
N ASN A 83 -21.49 -20.53 -16.04
CA ASN A 83 -20.71 -21.27 -15.05
C ASN A 83 -20.21 -20.37 -13.90
N ASN A 84 -20.23 -19.04 -14.06
CA ASN A 84 -19.95 -18.05 -13.01
C ASN A 84 -21.09 -17.04 -12.92
N LYS A 85 -22.01 -17.25 -11.97
CA LYS A 85 -23.26 -16.48 -11.81
C LYS A 85 -23.39 -15.77 -10.47
N VAL A 86 -22.34 -15.78 -9.67
CA VAL A 86 -22.38 -15.29 -8.30
C VAL A 86 -21.42 -14.12 -8.14
N VAL A 87 -21.94 -13.03 -7.55
CA VAL A 87 -21.20 -11.83 -7.21
C VAL A 87 -21.11 -11.72 -5.70
N ASP A 88 -19.95 -12.02 -5.13
CA ASP A 88 -19.70 -11.77 -3.72
C ASP A 88 -19.78 -10.27 -3.46
N THR A 89 -20.61 -9.86 -2.51
CA THR A 89 -21.03 -8.48 -2.32
C THR A 89 -20.89 -8.09 -0.86
N ILE A 90 -20.11 -7.05 -0.60
CA ILE A 90 -19.96 -6.46 0.72
C ILE A 90 -20.45 -5.02 0.67
N VAL A 91 -21.37 -4.67 1.58
CA VAL A 91 -21.81 -3.29 1.79
C VAL A 91 -21.64 -2.94 3.26
N THR A 92 -20.98 -1.81 3.56
CA THR A 92 -20.87 -1.31 4.94
C THR A 92 -21.03 0.20 5.01
N SER A 93 -21.68 0.68 6.07
CA SER A 93 -21.84 2.11 6.35
C SER A 93 -21.84 2.38 7.85
N GLY A 94 -21.36 3.55 8.24
CA GLY A 94 -21.63 4.09 9.58
C GLY A 94 -23.11 4.44 9.86
N ASN A 95 -24.04 4.05 8.97
CA ASN A 95 -25.48 4.19 9.10
C ASN A 95 -26.20 2.93 8.56
N GLU A 96 -26.68 2.07 9.47
CA GLU A 96 -27.35 0.80 9.13
C GLU A 96 -28.55 0.93 8.17
N LYS A 97 -29.31 2.03 8.25
CA LYS A 97 -30.47 2.23 7.35
C LYS A 97 -29.98 2.50 5.93
N PHE A 98 -28.93 3.30 5.79
CA PHE A 98 -28.33 3.61 4.50
C PHE A 98 -27.61 2.40 3.92
N GLU A 99 -26.91 1.62 4.74
CA GLU A 99 -26.31 0.34 4.35
C GLU A 99 -27.32 -0.59 3.69
N LYS A 100 -28.47 -0.82 4.34
CA LYS A 100 -29.55 -1.66 3.81
C LYS A 100 -30.18 -1.10 2.53
N GLU A 101 -30.28 0.23 2.43
CA GLU A 101 -30.76 0.89 1.21
C GLU A 101 -29.80 0.65 0.03
N VAL A 102 -28.50 0.84 0.24
CA VAL A 102 -27.46 0.63 -0.78
C VAL A 102 -27.38 -0.83 -1.16
N LEU A 103 -27.38 -1.75 -0.19
CA LEU A 103 -27.37 -3.19 -0.44
C LEU A 103 -28.56 -3.61 -1.33
N GLY A 104 -29.78 -3.20 -1.00
CA GLY A 104 -30.95 -3.55 -1.81
C GLY A 104 -30.89 -3.03 -3.25
N LYS A 105 -30.21 -1.89 -3.48
CA LYS A 105 -29.97 -1.38 -4.84
C LYS A 105 -28.91 -2.21 -5.57
N VAL A 106 -27.83 -2.56 -4.90
CA VAL A 106 -26.77 -3.40 -5.46
C VAL A 106 -27.33 -4.76 -5.90
N GLU A 107 -28.07 -5.44 -5.02
CA GLU A 107 -28.68 -6.75 -5.32
C GLU A 107 -29.63 -6.67 -6.52
N ALA A 108 -30.52 -5.66 -6.54
CA ALA A 108 -31.44 -5.47 -7.65
C ALA A 108 -30.73 -5.20 -8.98
N SER A 109 -29.67 -4.38 -8.97
CA SER A 109 -28.90 -4.05 -10.17
C SER A 109 -28.11 -5.24 -10.72
N VAL A 110 -27.55 -6.08 -9.85
CA VAL A 110 -26.86 -7.32 -10.27
C VAL A 110 -27.86 -8.27 -10.96
N THR A 111 -29.04 -8.45 -10.39
CA THR A 111 -30.09 -9.29 -11.00
C THR A 111 -30.55 -8.73 -12.34
N VAL A 112 -30.86 -7.43 -12.42
CA VAL A 112 -31.31 -6.78 -13.67
C VAL A 112 -30.26 -6.90 -14.77
N ALA A 113 -28.99 -6.66 -14.46
CA ALA A 113 -27.90 -6.81 -15.42
C ALA A 113 -27.77 -8.26 -15.92
N GLY A 114 -27.93 -9.26 -15.05
CA GLY A 114 -28.00 -10.67 -15.47
C GLY A 114 -29.16 -10.93 -16.43
N GLU A 115 -30.37 -10.48 -16.07
CA GLU A 115 -31.59 -10.67 -16.86
C GLU A 115 -31.48 -10.06 -18.27
N ASN A 116 -30.87 -8.87 -18.40
CA ASN A 116 -30.59 -8.20 -19.68
C ASN A 116 -29.77 -9.07 -20.65
N PHE A 117 -29.01 -10.03 -20.12
CA PHE A 117 -28.17 -10.96 -20.89
C PHE A 117 -28.69 -12.41 -20.86
N GLY A 118 -29.87 -12.64 -20.26
CA GLY A 118 -30.45 -13.98 -20.13
C GLY A 118 -29.76 -14.88 -19.09
N LEU A 119 -28.97 -14.29 -18.19
CA LEU A 119 -28.28 -14.99 -17.11
C LEU A 119 -29.01 -14.79 -15.78
N ASN A 120 -29.04 -15.83 -14.94
CA ASN A 120 -29.52 -15.70 -13.57
C ASN A 120 -28.35 -15.39 -12.63
N VAL A 121 -27.94 -14.13 -12.59
CA VAL A 121 -26.86 -13.65 -11.73
C VAL A 121 -27.42 -13.23 -10.36
N LYS A 122 -26.77 -13.66 -9.29
CA LYS A 122 -27.16 -13.36 -7.91
C LYS A 122 -25.98 -12.82 -7.10
N THR A 123 -26.29 -12.15 -6.01
CA THR A 123 -25.30 -11.76 -5.00
C THR A 123 -25.10 -12.87 -3.96
N ASP A 124 -23.91 -12.92 -3.38
CA ASP A 124 -23.60 -13.65 -2.15
C ASP A 124 -23.04 -12.66 -1.13
N LEU A 125 -23.45 -12.76 0.14
CA LEU A 125 -23.10 -11.82 1.21
C LEU A 125 -22.11 -12.43 2.22
N GLU A 126 -21.70 -13.69 2.01
CA GLU A 126 -20.72 -14.36 2.87
C GLU A 126 -19.32 -13.76 2.69
N GLY A 127 -19.01 -13.28 1.49
CA GLY A 127 -17.70 -12.75 1.10
C GLY A 127 -16.82 -13.83 0.47
N ALA A 128 -15.87 -13.37 -0.35
CA ALA A 128 -14.97 -14.26 -1.09
C ALA A 128 -14.15 -15.16 -0.16
N TYR A 129 -13.75 -16.33 -0.65
CA TYR A 129 -12.99 -17.31 0.12
C TYR A 129 -11.65 -16.75 0.58
N SER A 130 -10.93 -16.04 -0.28
CA SER A 130 -9.65 -15.39 0.02
C SER A 130 -9.78 -14.40 1.18
N LEU A 131 -10.79 -13.54 1.13
CA LEU A 131 -11.12 -12.58 2.19
C LEU A 131 -11.41 -13.29 3.51
N LEU A 132 -12.23 -14.35 3.48
CA LEU A 132 -12.58 -15.13 4.67
C LEU A 132 -11.38 -15.86 5.26
N ARG A 133 -10.50 -16.42 4.41
CA ARG A 133 -9.23 -17.02 4.83
C ARG A 133 -8.38 -16.00 5.59
N LYS A 134 -8.16 -14.83 4.99
CA LYS A 134 -7.35 -13.75 5.58
C LYS A 134 -7.97 -13.23 6.88
N TYR A 135 -9.29 -13.07 6.91
CA TYR A 135 -10.03 -12.63 8.09
C TYR A 135 -9.83 -13.58 9.28
N GLU A 136 -9.96 -14.89 9.05
CA GLU A 136 -9.77 -15.89 10.11
C GLU A 136 -8.30 -16.06 10.50
N GLU A 137 -7.36 -15.93 9.56
CA GLU A 137 -5.92 -15.90 9.85
C GLU A 137 -5.56 -14.71 10.77
N VAL A 138 -6.00 -13.50 10.43
CA VAL A 138 -5.78 -12.30 11.25
C VAL A 138 -6.37 -12.46 12.65
N LYS A 139 -7.54 -13.09 12.78
CA LYS A 139 -8.11 -13.41 14.09
C LYS A 139 -7.30 -14.46 14.84
N ALA A 140 -6.79 -15.48 14.17
CA ALA A 140 -5.97 -16.52 14.80
C ALA A 140 -4.63 -15.97 15.29
N GLU A 141 -4.02 -15.03 14.54
CA GLU A 141 -2.78 -14.35 14.91
C GLU A 141 -2.97 -13.33 16.03
N ASN A 142 -4.20 -12.86 16.26
CA ASN A 142 -4.53 -11.81 17.22
C ASN A 142 -5.59 -12.25 18.26
N PRO A 143 -5.38 -13.34 19.02
CA PRO A 143 -6.40 -13.91 19.91
C PRO A 143 -6.82 -12.97 21.05
N ASP A 144 -5.90 -12.12 21.52
CA ASP A 144 -6.14 -11.21 22.64
C ASP A 144 -6.66 -9.83 22.21
N ASN A 145 -6.69 -9.53 20.90
CA ASN A 145 -7.13 -8.24 20.38
C ASN A 145 -8.67 -8.21 20.25
N LYS A 146 -9.33 -7.57 21.23
CA LYS A 146 -10.80 -7.50 21.31
C LYS A 146 -11.45 -6.80 20.11
N ASP A 147 -10.76 -5.87 19.46
CA ASP A 147 -11.31 -5.14 18.31
C ASP A 147 -11.31 -6.05 17.08
N ILE A 148 -10.21 -6.78 16.85
CA ILE A 148 -10.10 -7.79 15.78
C ILE A 148 -11.11 -8.92 15.98
N GLN A 149 -11.24 -9.46 17.20
CA GLN A 149 -12.14 -10.59 17.47
C GLN A 149 -13.63 -10.26 17.31
N LYS A 150 -14.02 -8.98 17.36
CA LYS A 150 -15.42 -8.53 17.23
C LYS A 150 -15.75 -7.89 15.89
N MET A 151 -14.75 -7.68 15.04
CA MET A 151 -14.91 -7.03 13.75
C MET A 151 -15.82 -7.86 12.83
N SER A 152 -16.60 -7.21 11.98
CA SER A 152 -17.34 -7.91 10.91
C SER A 152 -16.44 -8.13 9.69
N VAL A 153 -16.77 -9.11 8.84
CA VAL A 153 -16.07 -9.31 7.55
C VAL A 153 -16.13 -8.04 6.69
N ALA A 154 -17.26 -7.33 6.70
CA ALA A 154 -17.42 -6.10 5.94
C ALA A 154 -16.50 -4.97 6.44
N LYS A 155 -16.35 -4.82 7.78
CA LYS A 155 -15.39 -3.88 8.34
C LYS A 155 -13.95 -4.32 8.08
N PHE A 156 -13.68 -5.63 8.12
CA PHE A 156 -12.37 -6.18 7.81
C PHE A 156 -11.95 -5.88 6.37
N LYS A 157 -12.81 -6.15 5.37
CA LYS A 157 -12.53 -5.79 3.96
C LYS A 157 -12.25 -4.30 3.83
N LEU A 158 -13.12 -3.44 4.38
CA LEU A 158 -12.91 -2.00 4.31
C LEU A 158 -11.57 -1.55 4.96
N ALA A 159 -11.19 -2.14 6.09
CA ALA A 159 -9.90 -1.85 6.73
C ALA A 159 -8.72 -2.33 5.88
N LEU A 160 -8.85 -3.51 5.24
CA LEU A 160 -7.86 -4.05 4.31
C LEU A 160 -7.69 -3.11 3.09
N SER A 161 -8.80 -2.74 2.44
CA SER A 161 -8.82 -1.82 1.29
C SER A 161 -8.18 -0.47 1.58
N VAL A 162 -8.38 0.05 2.79
CA VAL A 162 -7.74 1.30 3.25
C VAL A 162 -6.25 1.08 3.50
N SER A 163 -5.85 -0.04 4.08
CA SER A 163 -4.43 -0.32 4.35
C SER A 163 -3.61 -0.53 3.07
N GLU A 164 -4.22 -1.13 2.04
CA GLU A 164 -3.61 -1.34 0.73
C GLU A 164 -3.34 -0.05 -0.05
N THR A 165 -3.93 1.07 0.35
CA THR A 165 -3.57 2.38 -0.23
C THR A 165 -2.17 2.81 0.21
N GLY A 166 -1.64 2.23 1.28
CA GLY A 166 -0.36 2.56 1.89
C GLY A 166 -0.40 3.80 2.79
N ASP A 167 -1.55 4.47 2.93
CA ASP A 167 -1.66 5.70 3.74
C ASP A 167 -1.67 5.43 5.25
N ILE A 168 -2.20 4.28 5.67
CA ILE A 168 -2.21 3.83 7.06
C ILE A 168 -1.99 2.32 7.14
N THR A 169 -1.45 1.82 8.26
CA THR A 169 -1.29 0.38 8.47
C THR A 169 -2.64 -0.30 8.73
N PHE A 170 -2.70 -1.62 8.51
CA PHE A 170 -3.89 -2.41 8.80
C PHE A 170 -4.29 -2.34 10.28
N GLU A 171 -3.33 -2.36 11.21
CA GLU A 171 -3.58 -2.24 12.66
C GLU A 171 -4.15 -0.87 13.04
N ALA A 172 -3.76 0.18 12.31
CA ALA A 172 -4.34 1.50 12.47
C ALA A 172 -5.78 1.54 11.91
N ALA A 173 -6.00 0.96 10.72
CA ALA A 173 -7.30 0.90 10.07
C ALA A 173 -8.35 0.17 10.93
N VAL A 174 -8.02 -0.97 11.54
CA VAL A 174 -8.94 -1.74 12.40
C VAL A 174 -9.51 -0.92 13.56
N LYS A 175 -8.76 0.07 14.06
CA LYS A 175 -9.15 0.93 15.19
C LYS A 175 -10.10 2.07 14.78
N MET A 176 -10.23 2.35 13.49
CA MET A 176 -11.09 3.41 12.96
C MET A 176 -12.54 2.91 12.87
N ASP A 177 -13.49 3.84 12.88
CA ASP A 177 -14.89 3.52 12.55
C ASP A 177 -15.12 3.51 11.03
N GLU A 178 -16.27 2.99 10.58
CA GLU A 178 -16.60 2.86 9.16
C GLU A 178 -16.61 4.22 8.44
N LYS A 179 -17.01 5.31 9.12
CA LYS A 179 -17.07 6.63 8.50
C LYS A 179 -15.68 7.17 8.25
N GLU A 180 -14.78 7.00 9.22
CA GLU A 180 -13.38 7.39 9.11
C GLU A 180 -12.68 6.57 8.03
N LEU A 181 -12.89 5.25 8.00
CA LEU A 181 -12.33 4.37 6.97
C LEU A 181 -12.81 4.74 5.56
N ILE A 182 -14.12 4.92 5.36
CA ILE A 182 -14.68 5.32 4.06
C ILE A 182 -14.10 6.67 3.62
N LYS A 183 -13.95 7.62 4.56
CA LYS A 183 -13.36 8.93 4.26
C LYS A 183 -11.90 8.80 3.84
N THR A 184 -11.11 8.00 4.56
CA THR A 184 -9.70 7.73 4.21
C THR A 184 -9.62 7.12 2.83
N LEU A 185 -10.35 6.02 2.57
CA LEU A 185 -10.39 5.38 1.25
C LEU A 185 -10.73 6.37 0.15
N THR A 186 -11.76 7.19 0.34
CA THR A 186 -12.19 8.21 -0.65
C THR A 186 -11.12 9.26 -0.93
N VAL A 187 -10.28 9.60 0.05
CA VAL A 187 -9.18 10.55 -0.14
C VAL A 187 -8.05 9.86 -0.90
N SER A 188 -7.63 8.68 -0.46
CA SER A 188 -6.56 7.90 -1.07
C SER A 188 -6.84 7.57 -2.54
N THR A 189 -8.07 7.14 -2.86
CA THR A 189 -8.44 6.71 -4.21
C THR A 189 -8.61 7.86 -5.20
N LYS A 190 -8.75 9.12 -4.75
CA LYS A 190 -8.79 10.28 -5.66
C LYS A 190 -7.48 10.47 -6.41
N GLU A 191 -6.38 9.98 -5.84
CA GLU A 191 -5.03 10.13 -6.39
C GLU A 191 -4.59 8.90 -7.19
N VAL A 192 -5.31 7.79 -7.04
CA VAL A 192 -5.05 6.54 -7.77
C VAL A 192 -5.42 6.72 -9.24
N GLN A 193 -4.46 6.44 -10.10
CA GLN A 193 -4.66 6.49 -11.55
C GLN A 193 -5.40 5.24 -12.01
N GLU A 194 -6.24 5.37 -13.04
CA GLU A 194 -6.98 4.24 -13.65
C GLU A 194 -6.06 3.10 -14.14
N PHE A 195 -4.81 3.44 -14.47
CA PHE A 195 -3.78 2.52 -14.97
C PHE A 195 -2.79 2.08 -13.88
N ALA A 196 -3.10 2.30 -12.60
CA ALA A 196 -2.19 2.02 -11.48
C ALA A 196 -2.04 0.51 -11.19
N THR A 197 -1.51 -0.23 -12.17
CA THR A 197 -1.13 -1.63 -12.03
C THR A 197 -0.05 -1.81 -10.96
N LYS A 198 0.12 -3.05 -10.48
CA LYS A 198 1.20 -3.39 -9.54
C LYS A 198 2.57 -2.94 -10.06
N ALA A 199 2.87 -3.25 -11.32
CA ALA A 199 4.10 -2.83 -11.99
C ALA A 199 4.27 -1.30 -12.04
N TYR A 200 3.19 -0.54 -12.31
CA TYR A 200 3.23 0.92 -12.26
C TYR A 200 3.54 1.43 -10.86
N ASN A 201 2.87 0.91 -9.83
CA ASN A 201 3.07 1.34 -8.44
C ASN A 201 4.48 1.01 -7.93
N GLU A 202 5.03 -0.15 -8.31
CA GLU A 202 6.43 -0.49 -8.02
C GLU A 202 7.41 0.49 -8.68
N ALA A 203 7.23 0.77 -9.98
CA ALA A 203 8.09 1.69 -10.71
C ALA A 203 7.99 3.13 -10.15
N LYS A 204 6.77 3.57 -9.83
CA LYS A 204 6.49 4.84 -9.17
C LYS A 204 7.22 4.92 -7.82
N THR A 205 7.06 3.91 -6.97
CA THR A 205 7.71 3.85 -5.64
C THR A 205 9.23 3.89 -5.75
N LYS A 206 9.83 3.09 -6.63
CA LYS A 206 11.27 3.08 -6.90
C LYS A 206 11.77 4.45 -7.39
N ALA A 207 11.04 5.09 -8.30
CA ALA A 207 11.40 6.40 -8.85
C ALA A 207 11.30 7.53 -7.81
N PHE A 208 10.24 7.55 -7.01
CA PHE A 208 10.08 8.53 -5.92
C PHE A 208 11.11 8.31 -4.81
N ALA A 209 11.38 7.07 -4.39
CA ALA A 209 12.40 6.78 -3.39
C ALA A 209 13.79 7.30 -3.82
N ALA A 210 14.14 7.14 -5.11
CA ALA A 210 15.39 7.67 -5.66
C ALA A 210 15.40 9.22 -5.72
N TYR A 211 14.32 9.83 -6.19
CA TYR A 211 14.19 11.28 -6.29
C TYR A 211 14.19 11.98 -4.92
N ASP A 212 13.40 11.49 -3.97
CA ASP A 212 13.30 12.01 -2.61
C ASP A 212 14.65 11.94 -1.92
N LYS A 213 15.35 10.81 -2.04
CA LYS A 213 16.71 10.65 -1.49
C LYS A 213 17.64 11.75 -2.02
N VAL A 214 17.73 11.94 -3.33
CA VAL A 214 18.67 12.93 -3.90
C VAL A 214 18.29 14.36 -3.51
N THR A 215 16.99 14.70 -3.56
CA THR A 215 16.52 16.06 -3.28
C THR A 215 16.60 16.44 -1.80
N GLU A 216 16.26 15.53 -0.90
CA GLU A 216 16.39 15.77 0.54
C GLU A 216 17.86 15.86 0.97
N LEU A 217 18.74 14.99 0.48
CA LEU A 217 20.17 15.05 0.80
C LEU A 217 20.78 16.41 0.42
N ALA A 218 20.37 16.97 -0.72
CA ALA A 218 20.81 18.30 -1.14
C ALA A 218 20.19 19.43 -0.31
N ALA A 219 18.91 19.29 0.10
CA ALA A 219 18.27 20.23 1.01
C ALA A 219 18.94 20.23 2.39
N TYR A 220 19.37 19.06 2.88
CA TYR A 220 20.14 18.95 4.12
C TYR A 220 21.46 19.72 4.03
N GLY A 221 22.14 19.65 2.86
CA GLY A 221 23.42 20.32 2.64
C GLY A 221 23.38 21.83 2.87
N VAL A 222 22.21 22.46 2.66
CA VAL A 222 21.99 23.89 2.92
C VAL A 222 22.13 24.22 4.41
N TYR A 223 21.65 23.36 5.31
CA TYR A 223 21.80 23.56 6.75
C TYR A 223 23.28 23.50 7.14
N THR A 224 24.04 22.55 6.58
CA THR A 224 25.49 22.43 6.79
C THR A 224 26.23 23.69 6.34
N GLU A 225 25.96 24.16 5.12
CA GLU A 225 26.58 25.39 4.60
C GLU A 225 26.25 26.60 5.48
N TYR A 226 24.98 26.73 5.89
CA TYR A 226 24.55 27.80 6.77
C TYR A 226 25.22 27.73 8.16
N GLY A 227 25.27 26.55 8.78
CA GLY A 227 25.88 26.33 10.09
C GLY A 227 27.37 26.68 10.10
N ILE A 228 28.11 26.32 9.05
CA ILE A 228 29.53 26.70 8.88
C ILE A 228 29.66 28.22 8.74
N GLN A 229 28.85 28.86 7.88
CA GLN A 229 28.87 30.31 7.70
C GLN A 229 28.57 31.06 9.00
N LYS A 230 27.58 30.59 9.78
CA LYS A 230 27.20 31.17 11.06
C LYS A 230 28.33 31.02 12.07
N THR A 231 28.94 29.84 12.16
CA THR A 231 30.12 29.57 13.02
C THR A 231 31.26 30.53 12.72
N ILE A 232 31.60 30.76 11.46
CA ILE A 232 32.66 31.69 11.07
C ILE A 232 32.34 33.12 11.51
N LYS A 233 31.07 33.53 11.44
CA LYS A 233 30.62 34.89 11.81
C LYS A 233 30.55 35.11 13.32
N THR A 234 30.11 34.10 14.08
CA THR A 234 29.87 34.23 15.53
C THR A 234 30.99 33.67 16.39
N LEU A 235 31.91 32.90 15.79
CA LEU A 235 32.91 32.07 16.47
C LEU A 235 32.30 31.04 17.44
N ASP A 236 31.02 30.72 17.27
CA ASP A 236 30.34 29.67 18.04
C ASP A 236 30.34 28.36 17.24
N PRO A 237 31.14 27.35 17.64
CA PRO A 237 31.27 26.09 16.91
C PRO A 237 30.00 25.24 16.95
N LEU A 238 29.03 25.53 17.83
CA LEU A 238 27.80 24.75 17.96
C LEU A 238 26.94 24.80 16.69
N TYR A 239 27.00 25.87 15.89
CA TYR A 239 26.24 25.96 14.64
C TYR A 239 26.73 24.96 13.59
N ALA A 240 28.04 24.93 13.31
CA ALA A 240 28.61 23.98 12.35
C ALA A 240 28.45 22.54 12.84
N TYR A 241 28.61 22.34 14.16
CA TYR A 241 28.42 21.05 14.79
C TYR A 241 26.99 20.52 14.64
N ASN A 242 25.98 21.27 15.11
CA ASN A 242 24.58 20.86 15.02
C ASN A 242 24.13 20.64 13.57
N ALA A 243 24.59 21.48 12.65
CA ALA A 243 24.27 21.32 11.24
C ALA A 243 24.90 20.05 10.61
N SER A 244 26.14 19.74 10.95
CA SER A 244 26.83 18.54 10.45
C SER A 244 26.20 17.26 11.03
N MET A 245 25.84 17.27 12.31
CA MET A 245 25.17 16.15 12.95
C MET A 245 23.76 15.93 12.40
N PHE A 246 23.02 17.01 12.17
CA PHE A 246 21.74 16.94 11.46
C PHE A 246 21.91 16.30 10.09
N GLN A 247 22.84 16.79 9.26
CA GLN A 247 23.10 16.22 7.93
C GLN A 247 23.38 14.73 8.00
N LEU A 248 24.27 14.32 8.91
CA LEU A 248 24.69 12.93 9.07
C LEU A 248 23.50 12.03 9.38
N TYR A 249 22.76 12.34 10.45
CA TYR A 249 21.62 11.52 10.87
C TYR A 249 20.46 11.56 9.87
N ALA A 250 20.15 12.72 9.30
CA ALA A 250 19.08 12.86 8.30
C ALA A 250 19.39 12.11 7.01
N SER A 251 20.64 12.16 6.53
CA SER A 251 21.05 11.44 5.32
C SER A 251 21.06 9.92 5.53
N ALA A 252 21.49 9.47 6.72
CA ALA A 252 21.44 8.06 7.10
C ALA A 252 19.98 7.58 7.21
N SER A 253 19.13 8.33 7.91
CA SER A 253 17.68 8.09 8.02
C SER A 253 17.07 7.92 6.64
N LYS A 254 17.24 8.91 5.76
CA LYS A 254 16.63 8.90 4.43
C LYS A 254 17.13 7.76 3.54
N SER A 255 18.39 7.37 3.71
CA SER A 255 18.96 6.24 2.95
C SER A 255 18.36 4.91 3.40
N VAL A 256 18.16 4.72 4.71
CA VAL A 256 17.48 3.53 5.26
C VAL A 256 16.01 3.54 4.87
N GLU A 257 15.31 4.67 4.98
CA GLU A 257 13.91 4.83 4.54
C GLU A 257 13.72 4.44 3.08
N ALA A 258 14.61 4.89 2.19
CA ALA A 258 14.55 4.55 0.77
C ALA A 258 14.76 3.05 0.51
N ILE A 259 15.63 2.38 1.29
CA ILE A 259 15.81 0.92 1.23
C ILE A 259 14.55 0.23 1.74
N ALA A 260 14.00 0.68 2.88
CA ALA A 260 12.78 0.12 3.47
C ALA A 260 11.61 0.19 2.48
N LYS A 261 11.36 1.37 1.87
CA LYS A 261 10.31 1.58 0.85
C LYS A 261 10.42 0.63 -0.35
N VAL A 262 11.64 0.32 -0.79
CA VAL A 262 11.83 -0.60 -1.92
C VAL A 262 11.73 -2.05 -1.47
N ALA A 263 12.25 -2.39 -0.28
CA ALA A 263 12.15 -3.73 0.29
C ALA A 263 10.69 -4.11 0.58
N ASP A 264 9.87 -3.14 0.98
CA ASP A 264 8.44 -3.30 1.28
C ASP A 264 7.66 -3.84 0.08
N LEU A 265 8.05 -3.48 -1.15
CA LEU A 265 7.44 -3.98 -2.39
C LEU A 265 7.53 -5.51 -2.53
N TYR A 266 8.48 -6.16 -1.86
CA TYR A 266 8.71 -7.60 -1.94
C TYR A 266 8.16 -8.36 -0.73
N THR A 267 7.49 -7.67 0.20
CA THR A 267 6.89 -8.28 1.41
C THR A 267 5.56 -8.96 1.15
N ASP A 268 4.94 -8.69 -0.01
CA ASP A 268 3.72 -9.35 -0.45
C ASP A 268 4.00 -10.83 -0.73
N ALA A 269 3.86 -11.62 0.33
CA ALA A 269 4.09 -13.06 0.34
C ALA A 269 3.10 -13.79 -0.59
N CYS A 270 1.89 -13.25 -0.76
CA CYS A 270 0.87 -13.92 -1.57
C CYS A 270 1.18 -13.86 -3.07
N ALA A 271 1.93 -12.84 -3.49
CA ALA A 271 2.39 -12.68 -4.87
C ALA A 271 3.68 -13.45 -5.20
N GLN A 272 4.30 -14.14 -4.24
CA GLN A 272 5.53 -14.88 -4.51
C GLN A 272 5.25 -16.22 -5.21
N PRO A 273 6.09 -16.65 -6.17
CA PRO A 273 5.94 -17.94 -6.82
C PRO A 273 6.04 -19.11 -5.83
N LEU A 274 5.11 -20.05 -5.94
CA LEU A 274 5.16 -21.30 -5.18
C LEU A 274 6.14 -22.30 -5.81
N THR A 275 6.71 -23.17 -4.97
CA THR A 275 7.54 -24.29 -5.42
C THR A 275 6.70 -25.37 -6.12
N GLU A 276 7.32 -26.19 -6.97
CA GLU A 276 6.64 -27.29 -7.67
C GLU A 276 5.92 -28.25 -6.70
N GLU A 277 6.49 -28.52 -5.52
CA GLU A 277 5.86 -29.37 -4.51
C GLU A 277 4.58 -28.73 -3.93
N GLN A 278 4.63 -27.43 -3.65
CA GLN A 278 3.47 -26.67 -3.15
C GLN A 278 2.35 -26.63 -4.21
N ILE A 279 2.72 -26.39 -5.48
CA ILE A 279 1.78 -26.38 -6.61
C ILE A 279 1.11 -27.75 -6.76
N ALA A 280 1.88 -28.84 -6.73
CA ALA A 280 1.32 -30.20 -6.86
C ALA A 280 0.32 -30.54 -5.75
N LYS A 281 0.57 -30.07 -4.51
CA LYS A 281 -0.38 -30.23 -3.39
C LYS A 281 -1.68 -29.46 -3.63
N VAL A 282 -1.61 -28.24 -4.14
CA VAL A 282 -2.80 -27.42 -4.45
C VAL A 282 -3.62 -28.04 -5.58
N VAL A 283 -2.96 -28.48 -6.66
CA VAL A 283 -3.60 -29.21 -7.77
C VAL A 283 -4.38 -30.42 -7.24
N ALA A 284 -3.78 -31.19 -6.32
CA ALA A 284 -4.45 -32.33 -5.70
C ALA A 284 -5.63 -31.94 -4.79
N ILE A 285 -5.50 -30.88 -3.98
CA ILE A 285 -6.58 -30.38 -3.10
C ILE A 285 -7.78 -29.91 -3.93
N LEU A 286 -7.53 -29.18 -5.01
CA LEU A 286 -8.55 -28.64 -5.90
C LEU A 286 -9.12 -29.68 -6.87
N GLY A 287 -8.45 -30.83 -7.02
CA GLY A 287 -8.85 -31.89 -7.96
C GLY A 287 -8.62 -31.50 -9.43
N LEU A 288 -7.57 -30.72 -9.71
CA LEU A 288 -7.22 -30.29 -11.06
C LEU A 288 -6.35 -31.32 -11.77
N GLU A 289 -6.42 -31.35 -13.11
CA GLU A 289 -5.55 -32.20 -13.93
C GLU A 289 -4.10 -31.69 -13.94
N ASN A 290 -3.93 -30.36 -13.93
CA ASN A 290 -2.64 -29.67 -13.92
C ASN A 290 -2.79 -28.28 -13.29
N SER A 291 -1.70 -27.51 -13.25
CA SER A 291 -1.68 -26.17 -12.65
C SER A 291 -2.14 -25.04 -13.58
N ASP A 292 -2.47 -25.31 -14.84
CA ASP A 292 -2.82 -24.25 -15.81
C ASP A 292 -4.01 -23.38 -15.36
N PRO A 293 -5.08 -23.93 -14.72
CA PRO A 293 -6.22 -23.11 -14.26
C PRO A 293 -5.89 -22.14 -13.12
N ILE A 294 -4.77 -22.33 -12.41
CA ILE A 294 -4.37 -21.55 -11.24
C ILE A 294 -3.14 -20.68 -11.50
N LYS A 295 -2.77 -20.48 -12.77
CA LYS A 295 -1.72 -19.54 -13.16
C LYS A 295 -2.27 -18.12 -13.26
N ASN A 296 -1.46 -17.14 -12.85
CA ASN A 296 -1.72 -15.73 -13.16
C ASN A 296 -1.39 -15.41 -14.63
N SER A 297 -1.61 -14.15 -15.01
CA SER A 297 -1.35 -13.60 -16.36
C SER A 297 0.09 -13.80 -16.83
N ASP A 298 1.05 -13.86 -15.91
CA ASP A 298 2.47 -14.12 -16.18
C ASP A 298 2.83 -15.62 -16.27
N GLY A 299 1.85 -16.51 -16.11
CA GLY A 299 2.04 -17.96 -16.19
C GLY A 299 2.64 -18.60 -14.93
N THR A 300 2.73 -17.85 -13.83
CA THR A 300 3.24 -18.32 -12.53
C THR A 300 2.09 -18.70 -11.60
N VAL A 301 2.36 -19.56 -10.61
CA VAL A 301 1.37 -19.93 -9.58
C VAL A 301 1.79 -19.30 -8.26
N THR A 302 0.94 -18.44 -7.72
CA THR A 302 1.12 -17.71 -6.47
C THR A 302 -0.07 -18.01 -5.54
N ILE A 303 -0.06 -17.53 -4.30
CA ILE A 303 -1.23 -17.65 -3.42
C ILE A 303 -2.39 -16.84 -4.03
N ASP A 304 -2.13 -15.62 -4.50
CA ASP A 304 -3.15 -14.77 -5.14
C ASP A 304 -3.82 -15.47 -6.33
N SER A 305 -3.04 -16.15 -7.18
CA SER A 305 -3.59 -16.82 -8.36
C SER A 305 -4.44 -18.05 -8.01
N ILE A 306 -4.10 -18.73 -6.91
CA ILE A 306 -4.89 -19.84 -6.37
C ILE A 306 -6.17 -19.31 -5.73
N GLU A 307 -6.07 -18.21 -4.98
CA GLU A 307 -7.20 -17.53 -4.34
C GLU A 307 -8.20 -17.02 -5.37
N ALA A 308 -7.75 -16.33 -6.41
CA ALA A 308 -8.60 -15.89 -7.51
C ALA A 308 -9.37 -17.06 -8.15
N TYR A 309 -8.69 -18.20 -8.36
CA TYR A 309 -9.36 -19.41 -8.86
C TYR A 309 -10.37 -19.96 -7.84
N ALA A 310 -10.00 -20.04 -6.57
CA ALA A 310 -10.85 -20.55 -5.50
C ALA A 310 -12.10 -19.67 -5.29
N ASP A 311 -11.95 -18.35 -5.31
CA ASP A 311 -13.04 -17.38 -5.20
C ASP A 311 -14.03 -17.58 -6.34
N LYS A 312 -13.55 -17.74 -7.58
CA LYS A 312 -14.41 -18.05 -8.73
C LYS A 312 -15.14 -19.40 -8.57
N VAL A 313 -14.45 -20.45 -8.16
CA VAL A 313 -15.02 -21.81 -8.16
C VAL A 313 -15.93 -22.08 -6.97
N PHE A 314 -15.52 -21.65 -5.76
CA PHE A 314 -16.23 -22.01 -4.54
C PHE A 314 -17.59 -21.33 -4.43
N LYS A 315 -17.71 -20.05 -4.83
CA LYS A 315 -19.01 -19.34 -4.83
C LYS A 315 -20.03 -19.93 -5.82
N ASN A 316 -19.57 -20.65 -6.83
CA ASN A 316 -20.40 -21.33 -7.82
C ASN A 316 -20.59 -22.83 -7.56
N SER A 317 -20.00 -23.37 -6.48
CA SER A 317 -20.08 -24.79 -6.15
C SER A 317 -21.31 -25.12 -5.29
N GLU A 318 -21.80 -26.36 -5.38
CA GLU A 318 -22.86 -26.83 -4.48
C GLU A 318 -22.36 -26.85 -3.03
N ALA A 319 -23.12 -26.22 -2.13
CA ALA A 319 -22.82 -26.24 -0.71
C ALA A 319 -22.91 -27.66 -0.15
N GLY A 320 -21.86 -28.10 0.56
CA GLY A 320 -21.81 -29.44 1.12
C GLY A 320 -20.49 -29.78 1.79
N GLN A 321 -20.44 -30.94 2.44
CA GLN A 321 -19.27 -31.39 3.22
C GLN A 321 -18.00 -31.49 2.38
N GLU A 322 -18.11 -31.84 1.09
CA GLU A 322 -16.96 -31.93 0.20
C GLU A 322 -16.32 -30.56 -0.06
N LEU A 323 -17.15 -29.55 -0.36
CA LEU A 323 -16.67 -28.18 -0.58
C LEU A 323 -16.01 -27.63 0.67
N GLU A 324 -16.62 -27.82 1.84
CA GLU A 324 -16.06 -27.36 3.11
C GLU A 324 -14.75 -28.09 3.47
N ALA A 325 -14.62 -29.38 3.15
CA ALA A 325 -13.37 -30.10 3.30
C ALA A 325 -12.27 -29.58 2.37
N LYS A 326 -12.61 -29.23 1.11
CA LYS A 326 -11.67 -28.61 0.16
C LYS A 326 -11.23 -27.24 0.64
N LYS A 327 -12.16 -26.37 1.05
CA LYS A 327 -11.85 -25.04 1.64
C LYS A 327 -10.90 -25.17 2.83
N ALA A 328 -11.19 -26.06 3.78
CA ALA A 328 -10.34 -26.26 4.96
C ALA A 328 -8.94 -26.77 4.61
N ALA A 329 -8.83 -27.75 3.69
CA ALA A 329 -7.54 -28.27 3.25
C ALA A 329 -6.72 -27.20 2.51
N LEU A 330 -7.37 -26.41 1.65
CA LEU A 330 -6.74 -25.32 0.93
C LEU A 330 -6.28 -24.22 1.88
N THR A 331 -7.13 -23.78 2.81
CA THR A 331 -6.81 -22.76 3.82
C THR A 331 -5.58 -23.15 4.62
N LYS A 332 -5.53 -24.40 5.09
CA LYS A 332 -4.36 -24.90 5.83
C LYS A 332 -3.09 -24.84 4.98
N ALA A 333 -3.15 -25.30 3.73
CA ALA A 333 -1.99 -25.30 2.84
C ALA A 333 -1.51 -23.88 2.54
N LEU A 334 -2.42 -22.96 2.22
CA LEU A 334 -2.08 -21.58 1.87
C LEU A 334 -1.50 -20.82 3.08
N ASN A 335 -2.05 -20.97 4.28
CA ASN A 335 -1.50 -20.34 5.48
C ASN A 335 -0.09 -20.89 5.81
N ASP A 336 0.12 -22.21 5.67
CA ASP A 336 1.44 -22.84 5.85
C ASP A 336 2.46 -22.26 4.84
N TYR A 337 2.04 -22.02 3.59
CA TYR A 337 2.90 -21.47 2.54
C TYR A 337 3.17 -19.98 2.73
N GLU A 338 2.15 -19.18 3.03
CA GLU A 338 2.27 -17.75 3.31
C GLU A 338 3.25 -17.51 4.47
N SER A 339 3.12 -18.30 5.55
CA SER A 339 4.04 -18.26 6.69
C SER A 339 5.48 -18.62 6.31
N ALA A 340 5.67 -19.66 5.48
CA ALA A 340 6.99 -20.07 5.02
C ALA A 340 7.63 -19.03 4.08
N ILE A 341 6.83 -18.38 3.23
CA ILE A 341 7.28 -17.32 2.33
C ILE A 341 7.64 -16.08 3.13
N LYS A 342 6.80 -15.63 4.06
CA LYS A 342 7.13 -14.52 4.98
C LYS A 342 8.48 -14.76 5.66
N ALA A 343 8.70 -15.96 6.20
CA ALA A 343 9.97 -16.33 6.83
C ALA A 343 11.18 -16.39 5.86
N GLN A 344 10.96 -16.61 4.56
CA GLN A 344 12.00 -16.58 3.53
C GLN A 344 12.26 -15.18 2.98
N VAL A 345 11.22 -14.37 2.79
CA VAL A 345 11.31 -12.95 2.42
C VAL A 345 12.10 -12.18 3.48
N GLU A 346 11.90 -12.52 4.76
CA GLU A 346 12.72 -11.96 5.85
C GLU A 346 14.20 -12.36 5.78
N LYS A 347 14.53 -13.48 5.11
CA LYS A 347 15.92 -13.93 4.86
C LYS A 347 16.51 -13.39 3.54
N LEU A 348 15.67 -13.04 2.56
CA LEU A 348 16.07 -12.64 1.20
C LEU A 348 16.65 -11.21 1.10
N LYS A 349 16.87 -10.51 2.22
CA LYS A 349 17.49 -9.16 2.23
C LYS A 349 19.03 -9.16 2.07
N GLU A 350 19.60 -10.22 1.49
CA GLU A 350 21.04 -10.30 1.16
C GLU A 350 21.46 -9.29 0.08
N GLU A 351 20.55 -8.83 -0.79
CA GLU A 351 20.87 -7.88 -1.88
C GLU A 351 21.16 -6.44 -1.37
N TYR A 352 20.56 -6.05 -0.24
CA TYR A 352 20.74 -4.72 0.37
C TYR A 352 21.83 -4.69 1.45
N LYS A 353 22.27 -5.86 1.93
CA LYS A 353 23.35 -6.00 2.92
C LYS A 353 24.62 -5.21 2.54
N PRO A 354 25.13 -5.23 1.29
CA PRO A 354 26.31 -4.44 0.92
C PRO A 354 26.11 -2.93 1.06
N GLN A 355 24.88 -2.43 0.89
CA GLN A 355 24.57 -1.00 0.94
C GLN A 355 24.44 -0.52 2.39
N ILE A 356 23.90 -1.37 3.26
CA ILE A 356 23.87 -1.16 4.71
C ILE A 356 25.30 -1.22 5.26
N GLU A 357 26.08 -2.25 4.95
CA GLU A 357 27.49 -2.38 5.36
C GLU A 357 28.34 -1.19 4.88
N ALA A 358 28.14 -0.72 3.65
CA ALA A 358 28.82 0.47 3.15
C ALA A 358 28.46 1.75 3.93
N ALA A 359 27.19 1.93 4.30
CA ALA A 359 26.76 3.04 5.14
C ALA A 359 27.36 2.97 6.56
N VAL A 360 27.42 1.77 7.16
CA VAL A 360 28.05 1.52 8.46
C VAL A 360 29.55 1.83 8.43
N CYS A 361 30.25 1.40 7.37
CA CYS A 361 31.66 1.71 7.16
C CYS A 361 31.88 3.22 7.01
N ALA A 362 31.07 3.92 6.20
CA ALA A 362 31.19 5.36 6.00
C ALA A 362 30.97 6.16 7.29
N ILE A 363 30.03 5.76 8.15
CA ILE A 363 29.79 6.39 9.46
C ILE A 363 30.97 6.12 10.41
N ASN A 364 31.47 4.88 10.46
CA ASN A 364 32.65 4.53 11.28
C ASN A 364 33.90 5.33 10.90
N ASP A 365 34.17 5.43 9.60
CA ASP A 365 35.31 6.19 9.08
C ASP A 365 35.17 7.67 9.45
N MET A 366 33.96 8.23 9.36
CA MET A 366 33.67 9.60 9.73
C MET A 366 33.84 9.86 11.23
N VAL A 367 33.36 8.96 12.11
CA VAL A 367 33.56 9.05 13.57
C VAL A 367 35.05 9.05 13.89
N THR A 368 35.81 8.14 13.28
CA THR A 368 37.26 8.02 13.47
C THR A 368 37.98 9.30 13.03
N VAL A 369 37.60 9.87 11.89
CA VAL A 369 38.18 11.13 11.38
C VAL A 369 37.84 12.31 12.29
N ILE A 370 36.61 12.42 12.78
CA ILE A 370 36.18 13.48 13.72
C ILE A 370 36.97 13.38 15.02
N GLU A 371 37.06 12.19 15.62
CA GLU A 371 37.85 11.96 16.84
C GLU A 371 39.33 12.30 16.65
N ALA A 372 39.90 11.98 15.50
CA ALA A 372 41.29 12.28 15.20
C ALA A 372 41.55 13.78 14.97
N SER A 373 40.55 14.51 14.47
CA SER A 373 40.72 15.89 13.99
C SER A 373 40.34 16.97 15.02
N LEU A 374 39.63 16.62 16.09
CA LEU A 374 39.18 17.59 17.09
C LEU A 374 40.27 17.89 18.15
N PRO A 375 40.49 19.17 18.51
CA PRO A 375 41.29 19.54 19.68
C PRO A 375 40.66 18.99 20.98
N GLU A 376 41.47 18.68 21.99
CA GLU A 376 41.02 18.07 23.25
C GLU A 376 39.91 18.86 23.97
N SER A 377 39.99 20.19 23.93
CA SER A 377 38.97 21.08 24.51
C SER A 377 37.61 20.98 23.81
N VAL A 378 37.60 20.60 22.53
CA VAL A 378 36.38 20.41 21.74
C VAL A 378 35.88 18.99 21.89
N LYS A 379 36.76 17.99 22.05
CA LYS A 379 36.38 16.62 22.39
C LYS A 379 35.57 16.56 23.68
N THR A 380 36.08 17.14 24.77
CA THR A 380 35.36 17.16 26.05
C THR A 380 34.00 17.84 25.97
N MET A 381 33.85 18.83 25.08
CA MET A 381 32.58 19.51 24.83
C MET A 381 31.57 18.65 24.04
N LEU A 382 32.07 17.68 23.27
CA LEU A 382 31.30 16.83 22.35
C LEU A 382 31.28 15.34 22.73
N ASP A 383 31.89 14.95 23.87
CA ASP A 383 32.05 13.55 24.30
C ASP A 383 30.74 12.77 24.32
N ASN A 384 29.68 13.36 24.87
CA ASN A 384 28.35 12.73 24.91
C ASN A 384 27.83 12.39 23.51
N SER A 385 28.16 13.22 22.52
CA SER A 385 27.69 13.04 21.15
C SER A 385 28.57 12.10 20.34
N ILE A 386 29.88 12.06 20.62
CA ILE A 386 30.79 11.04 20.09
C ILE A 386 30.35 9.65 20.58
N ASN A 387 29.95 9.54 21.84
CA ASN A 387 29.39 8.32 22.38
C ASN A 387 28.04 7.98 21.72
N GLU A 388 27.14 8.96 21.53
CA GLU A 388 25.86 8.76 20.82
C GLU A 388 26.05 8.28 19.37
N LEU A 389 27.14 8.70 18.70
CA LEU A 389 27.53 8.21 17.38
C LEU A 389 28.04 6.77 17.43
N LYS A 390 28.90 6.44 18.40
CA LYS A 390 29.40 5.06 18.60
C LYS A 390 28.27 4.09 18.90
N GLU A 391 27.35 4.48 19.78
CA GLU A 391 26.13 3.69 20.05
C GLU A 391 25.31 3.47 18.78
N THR A 392 25.14 4.50 17.93
CA THR A 392 24.43 4.35 16.65
C THR A 392 25.12 3.35 15.72
N VAL A 393 26.45 3.36 15.69
CA VAL A 393 27.24 2.42 14.90
C VAL A 393 27.11 0.99 15.44
N GLU A 394 27.10 0.82 16.77
CA GLU A 394 26.92 -0.49 17.40
C GLU A 394 25.51 -1.04 17.14
N ASP A 395 24.48 -0.20 17.25
CA ASP A 395 23.09 -0.54 16.90
C ASP A 395 23.00 -1.04 15.44
N LEU A 396 23.66 -0.34 14.50
CA LEU A 396 23.73 -0.72 13.09
C LEU A 396 24.41 -2.06 12.86
N LYS A 397 25.53 -2.29 13.54
CA LYS A 397 26.27 -3.56 13.43
C LYS A 397 25.41 -4.71 13.92
N ALA A 398 24.81 -4.54 15.11
CA ALA A 398 23.95 -5.55 15.73
C ALA A 398 22.77 -5.95 14.82
N MET A 399 22.15 -4.99 14.13
CA MET A 399 21.07 -5.30 13.16
C MET A 399 21.52 -6.23 12.04
N THR A 400 22.80 -6.19 11.64
CA THR A 400 23.31 -6.99 10.51
C THR A 400 23.97 -8.31 10.92
N GLU A 401 24.10 -8.58 12.24
CA GLU A 401 24.91 -9.68 12.78
C GLU A 401 24.27 -11.07 12.61
N ASP A 402 22.94 -11.17 12.70
CA ASP A 402 22.21 -12.44 12.57
C ASP A 402 21.82 -12.80 11.13
N GLY A 403 22.03 -11.86 10.19
CA GLY A 403 21.72 -12.02 8.77
C GLY A 403 20.24 -11.84 8.41
N THR A 404 19.38 -11.36 9.31
CA THR A 404 17.95 -11.17 9.07
C THR A 404 17.49 -9.80 9.57
N VAL A 405 17.46 -8.80 8.68
CA VAL A 405 16.89 -7.47 9.00
C VAL A 405 15.46 -7.41 8.47
N THR A 406 14.47 -7.05 9.29
CA THR A 406 13.07 -6.89 8.85
C THR A 406 12.77 -5.52 8.21
N VAL A 407 11.70 -5.38 7.40
CA VAL A 407 11.33 -4.06 6.84
C VAL A 407 10.87 -3.12 7.96
N GLU A 408 10.14 -3.66 8.93
CA GLU A 408 9.74 -2.96 10.16
C GLU A 408 10.97 -2.49 10.95
N GLU A 409 12.00 -3.33 11.07
CA GLU A 409 13.27 -2.96 11.70
C GLU A 409 14.00 -1.84 10.94
N LEU A 410 13.99 -1.86 9.60
CA LEU A 410 14.55 -0.78 8.79
C LEU A 410 13.80 0.54 9.03
N TYR A 411 12.47 0.54 9.02
CA TYR A 411 11.69 1.74 9.32
C TYR A 411 11.90 2.21 10.77
N GLY A 412 11.87 1.30 11.74
CA GLY A 412 12.13 1.63 13.14
C GLY A 412 13.53 2.20 13.36
N TYR A 413 14.51 1.75 12.58
CA TYR A 413 15.86 2.30 12.60
C TYR A 413 15.95 3.67 11.90
N SER A 414 15.30 3.83 10.75
CA SER A 414 15.14 5.13 10.08
C SER A 414 14.53 6.15 11.03
N ASP A 415 13.47 5.80 11.75
CA ASP A 415 12.81 6.66 12.75
C ASP A 415 13.73 7.04 13.92
N LYS A 416 14.54 6.11 14.41
CA LYS A 416 15.55 6.40 15.46
C LYS A 416 16.56 7.42 14.97
N LEU A 417 17.05 7.26 13.74
CA LEU A 417 17.98 8.21 13.11
C LEU A 417 17.31 9.58 12.89
N GLN A 418 16.07 9.59 12.42
CA GLN A 418 15.31 10.82 12.21
C GLN A 418 15.12 11.59 13.52
N LYS A 419 14.77 10.92 14.62
CA LYS A 419 14.65 11.56 15.95
C LYS A 419 15.96 12.20 16.39
N LYS A 420 17.11 11.57 16.11
CA LYS A 420 18.43 12.18 16.37
C LYS A 420 18.65 13.39 15.46
N ALA A 421 18.34 13.29 14.17
CA ALA A 421 18.42 14.42 13.25
C ALA A 421 17.58 15.62 13.72
N ASP A 422 16.33 15.40 14.12
CA ASP A 422 15.40 16.44 14.57
C ASP A 422 15.88 17.16 15.84
N LYS A 423 16.52 16.44 16.76
CA LYS A 423 17.19 17.01 17.95
C LYS A 423 18.25 18.04 17.53
N TYR A 424 19.15 17.67 16.62
CA TYR A 424 20.22 18.56 16.14
C TYR A 424 19.69 19.70 15.26
N LEU A 425 18.66 19.45 14.45
CA LEU A 425 17.99 20.48 13.66
C LEU A 425 17.33 21.53 14.57
N THR A 426 16.67 21.08 15.64
CA THR A 426 16.04 21.94 16.64
C THR A 426 17.09 22.78 17.37
N ALA A 427 18.21 22.18 17.76
CA ALA A 427 19.33 22.90 18.38
C ALA A 427 19.97 23.92 17.42
N LEU A 428 20.05 23.62 16.12
CA LEU A 428 20.53 24.53 15.09
C LEU A 428 19.56 25.71 14.87
N LYS A 429 18.25 25.43 14.75
CA LYS A 429 17.23 26.42 14.41
C LYS A 429 16.78 27.29 15.59
N GLY A 430 16.75 26.74 16.80
CA GLY A 430 16.26 27.40 18.01
C GLY A 430 16.81 28.82 18.24
N PRO A 431 18.12 29.06 18.07
CA PRO A 431 18.70 30.39 18.27
C PRO A 431 18.65 31.31 17.02
N LEU A 432 18.05 30.89 15.91
CA LEU A 432 17.99 31.68 14.67
C LEU A 432 16.79 32.63 14.65
N THR A 433 16.93 33.76 13.95
CA THR A 433 15.80 34.68 13.72
C THR A 433 14.88 34.18 12.60
N GLU A 434 13.68 34.74 12.50
CA GLU A 434 12.74 34.44 11.41
C GLU A 434 13.33 34.74 10.02
N ASP A 435 14.07 35.84 9.87
CA ASP A 435 14.72 36.20 8.61
C ASP A 435 15.81 35.20 8.21
N GLU A 436 16.56 34.70 9.20
CA GLU A 436 17.58 33.67 8.99
C GLU A 436 16.96 32.33 8.59
N LEU A 437 15.85 31.94 9.22
CA LEU A 437 15.11 30.75 8.84
C LEU A 437 14.56 30.87 7.41
N LYS A 438 14.02 32.03 7.05
CA LYS A 438 13.52 32.30 5.69
C LYS A 438 14.62 32.27 4.64
N GLU A 439 15.81 32.77 4.98
CA GLU A 439 16.99 32.67 4.11
C GLU A 439 17.35 31.21 3.83
N ILE A 440 17.36 30.37 4.86
CA ILE A 440 17.66 28.93 4.71
C ILE A 440 16.63 28.25 3.81
N GLU A 441 15.34 28.51 4.00
CA GLU A 441 14.29 27.92 3.15
C GLU A 441 14.41 28.40 1.70
N THR A 442 14.72 29.68 1.47
CA THR A 442 14.98 30.21 0.12
C THR A 442 16.18 29.51 -0.56
N ARG A 443 17.24 29.23 0.22
CA ARG A 443 18.42 28.50 -0.29
C ARG A 443 18.07 27.04 -0.64
N LYS A 444 17.25 26.38 0.18
CA LYS A 444 16.75 25.01 -0.11
C LYS A 444 15.96 24.95 -1.40
N GLU A 445 14.98 25.84 -1.59
CA GLU A 445 14.20 25.93 -2.82
C GLU A 445 15.12 26.15 -4.05
N LYS A 446 16.14 26.99 -3.90
CA LYS A 446 17.12 27.26 -4.97
C LYS A 446 18.01 26.05 -5.30
N VAL A 447 18.37 25.23 -4.32
CA VAL A 447 19.15 24.00 -4.55
C VAL A 447 18.28 22.95 -5.22
N ILE A 448 17.07 22.72 -4.70
CA ILE A 448 16.12 21.72 -5.24
C ILE A 448 15.73 22.07 -6.69
N SER A 449 15.45 23.35 -6.98
CA SER A 449 15.11 23.78 -8.35
C SER A 449 16.21 23.57 -9.39
N LYS A 450 17.47 23.42 -8.97
CA LYS A 450 18.59 23.09 -9.85
C LYS A 450 18.75 21.59 -10.10
N MET A 451 18.02 20.73 -9.40
CA MET A 451 18.07 19.27 -9.56
C MET A 451 17.22 18.80 -10.75
N THR A 452 17.37 19.49 -11.88
CA THR A 452 16.59 19.25 -13.10
C THR A 452 16.79 17.84 -13.63
N SER A 453 18.01 17.30 -13.58
CA SER A 453 18.30 15.92 -14.00
C SER A 453 17.51 14.89 -13.19
N ALA A 454 17.52 14.98 -11.85
CA ALA A 454 16.76 14.07 -10.99
C ALA A 454 15.24 14.16 -11.26
N LYS A 455 14.73 15.39 -11.48
CA LYS A 455 13.32 15.59 -11.85
C LYS A 455 12.99 15.01 -13.23
N THR A 456 13.90 15.14 -14.19
CA THR A 456 13.76 14.54 -15.52
C THR A 456 13.77 13.03 -15.45
N GLU A 457 14.65 12.42 -14.65
CA GLU A 457 14.68 10.97 -14.44
C GLU A 457 13.40 10.44 -13.81
N LEU A 458 12.90 11.11 -12.75
CA LEU A 458 11.59 10.81 -12.16
C LEU A 458 10.48 10.85 -13.21
N ASN A 459 10.37 11.96 -13.94
CA ASN A 459 9.32 12.13 -14.94
C ASN A 459 9.41 11.07 -16.06
N ASN A 460 10.61 10.78 -16.55
CA ASN A 460 10.81 9.77 -17.60
C ASN A 460 10.40 8.37 -17.11
N ALA A 461 10.74 8.01 -15.86
CA ALA A 461 10.34 6.74 -15.26
C ALA A 461 8.81 6.65 -15.12
N LEU A 462 8.16 7.71 -14.64
CA LEU A 462 6.70 7.77 -14.51
C LEU A 462 5.99 7.68 -15.87
N THR A 463 6.45 8.41 -16.88
CA THR A 463 5.87 8.36 -18.24
C THR A 463 6.05 6.98 -18.87
N LYS A 464 7.22 6.35 -18.69
CA LYS A 464 7.46 5.00 -19.18
C LYS A 464 6.52 4.00 -18.51
N ALA A 465 6.45 4.02 -17.18
CA ALA A 465 5.60 3.12 -16.40
C ALA A 465 4.11 3.29 -16.75
N GLU A 466 3.63 4.53 -16.93
CA GLU A 466 2.27 4.80 -17.40
C GLU A 466 2.03 4.20 -18.79
N THR A 467 2.94 4.42 -19.74
CA THR A 467 2.80 3.91 -21.11
C THR A 467 2.71 2.39 -21.13
N GLU A 468 3.58 1.72 -20.37
CA GLU A 468 3.61 0.25 -20.25
C GLU A 468 2.33 -0.27 -19.58
N ALA A 469 1.87 0.36 -18.50
CA ALA A 469 0.66 -0.06 -17.79
C ALA A 469 -0.60 0.09 -18.64
N ARG A 470 -0.74 1.20 -19.38
CA ARG A 470 -1.86 1.42 -20.31
C ARG A 470 -1.88 0.37 -21.42
N ALA A 471 -0.75 0.15 -22.09
CA ALA A 471 -0.63 -0.85 -23.15
C ALA A 471 -0.93 -2.27 -22.64
N TYR A 472 -0.52 -2.57 -21.41
CA TYR A 472 -0.78 -3.85 -20.76
C TYR A 472 -2.28 -4.06 -20.49
N LEU A 473 -2.94 -3.09 -19.83
CA LEU A 473 -4.38 -3.17 -19.55
C LEU A 473 -5.21 -3.22 -20.84
N GLU A 474 -4.84 -2.43 -21.86
CA GLU A 474 -5.48 -2.47 -23.18
C GLU A 474 -5.33 -3.87 -23.83
N SER A 475 -4.13 -4.46 -23.76
CA SER A 475 -3.88 -5.81 -24.29
C SER A 475 -4.74 -6.87 -23.58
N LEU A 476 -4.82 -6.83 -22.25
CA LEU A 476 -5.64 -7.76 -21.47
C LEU A 476 -7.13 -7.58 -21.78
N LYS A 477 -7.61 -6.34 -21.85
CA LYS A 477 -9.00 -6.01 -22.20
C LYS A 477 -9.35 -6.53 -23.60
N ASN A 478 -8.50 -6.29 -24.59
CA ASN A 478 -8.69 -6.78 -25.96
C ASN A 478 -8.71 -8.32 -26.02
N THR A 479 -7.82 -8.98 -25.28
CA THR A 479 -7.78 -10.46 -25.21
C THR A 479 -9.11 -11.01 -24.66
N ARG A 480 -9.68 -10.39 -23.62
CA ARG A 480 -11.00 -10.78 -23.08
C ARG A 480 -12.11 -10.62 -24.12
N ILE A 481 -12.12 -9.51 -24.85
CA ILE A 481 -13.12 -9.26 -25.91
C ILE A 481 -12.98 -10.29 -27.03
N GLU A 482 -11.76 -10.64 -27.45
CA GLU A 482 -11.50 -11.64 -28.49
C GLU A 482 -11.95 -13.05 -28.08
N ILE A 483 -11.70 -13.45 -26.82
CA ILE A 483 -12.08 -14.77 -26.30
C ILE A 483 -13.61 -14.90 -26.19
N ASN A 484 -14.29 -13.84 -25.72
CA ASN A 484 -15.72 -13.91 -25.38
C ASN A 484 -16.65 -13.51 -26.54
N GLY A 485 -16.12 -12.83 -27.57
CA GLY A 485 -16.90 -12.26 -28.66
C GLY A 485 -17.72 -11.02 -28.25
N GLU A 486 -18.26 -10.29 -29.23
CA GLU A 486 -19.18 -9.18 -28.95
C GLU A 486 -20.54 -9.72 -28.48
N ILE A 487 -20.75 -9.82 -27.16
CA ILE A 487 -22.07 -10.13 -26.59
C ILE A 487 -22.92 -8.85 -26.56
N THR A 488 -24.01 -8.84 -27.32
CA THR A 488 -24.98 -7.72 -27.36
C THR A 488 -26.15 -7.96 -26.40
N VAL A 489 -26.65 -6.89 -25.77
CA VAL A 489 -27.83 -6.90 -24.88
C VAL A 489 -29.04 -7.51 -25.59
N ASN A 490 -29.80 -8.38 -24.91
CA ASN A 490 -31.07 -8.88 -25.44
C ASN A 490 -32.11 -7.76 -25.31
N ASN A 491 -32.57 -7.22 -26.45
CA ASN A 491 -33.63 -6.21 -26.50
C ASN A 491 -35.00 -6.75 -26.08
#